data_AF-A0A537MQL0-F1
#
_entry.id   AF-A0A537MQL0-F1
#
_cell.length_a   1.000
_cell.length_b   1.000
_cell.length_c   1.000
_cell.angle_alpha   90.00
_cell.angle_beta   90.00
_cell.angle_gamma   90.00
#
_symmetry.space_group_name_H-M   'P 1'
#
loop_
_entity.id
_entity.type
_entity.pdbx_description
1 polymer ?
#
loop_
_entity_poly.entity_id
_entity_poly.type
_entity_poly.pdbx_seq_one_letter_code
_entity_poly.pdbx_strand_id
1 'polypeptide(L)'
;MALASIPTRAYPKRHNSLDPKRHNSPAQSGRAKYTLLLLVLLLAFALTVLMFYPGYITADAGYVYAEAKAWRFGDWQSPVMGVIWRIVDPLAPGSLSMFLLTVTLYWLGFGGLALIALRSSICLALLTLSLAFTPPAFILLALIWRDILFGVIWLAAAVLAFAAAERHRWIRVSSQVLAISLIALGVLLRPNAAIAAPLLATYAAWPASFGLRRTALAYVPAALLFVALVPAVYYGLLAAERQHPLHSILVFDLGGITRFSGENQFPVQWTAEQTELLKDKCYNPERWDFYWHLPPCPFVMQRLERADDPIFGTARLARAWRDAVATHPFSYLEHRATFMWQFLARSNLVLPVWDWAKPSSTYGDSRYFRPVQQLHEVLQPTVLFRPGLWVLLAIASGAFSWPRRETAAGAFAVSVTGCSVVYVLSFFFLGVAADFRYAYWCVLGTLTAAVAAVLCRSAVIL
;
A
#
# COMPACT_ATOMS: atom_id res chain seq x y z
N MET A 1 -27.14 -32.66 -98.01
CA MET A 1 -27.48 -33.54 -96.88
C MET A 1 -27.53 -32.68 -95.63
N ALA A 2 -28.72 -32.61 -95.01
CA ALA A 2 -29.08 -32.11 -93.68
C ALA A 2 -28.74 -30.66 -93.26
N LEU A 3 -29.80 -29.83 -93.29
CA LEU A 3 -30.09 -28.73 -92.36
C LEU A 3 -30.21 -29.26 -90.92
N ALA A 4 -29.83 -28.47 -89.92
CA ALA A 4 -30.57 -28.36 -88.65
C ALA A 4 -30.10 -27.15 -87.81
N SER A 5 -31.07 -26.54 -87.17
CA SER A 5 -31.06 -25.25 -86.47
C SER A 5 -31.43 -25.42 -84.99
N ILE A 6 -31.12 -24.40 -84.16
CA ILE A 6 -31.75 -24.03 -82.84
C ILE A 6 -31.23 -24.85 -81.61
N PRO A 7 -31.17 -24.34 -80.33
CA PRO A 7 -31.89 -23.18 -79.74
C PRO A 7 -31.10 -22.17 -78.86
N THR A 8 -31.75 -21.01 -78.75
CA THR A 8 -31.71 -20.00 -77.66
C THR A 8 -32.03 -20.57 -76.28
N ARG A 9 -31.22 -20.22 -75.27
CA ARG A 9 -31.50 -20.50 -73.84
C ARG A 9 -31.77 -19.19 -73.08
N ALA A 10 -32.94 -19.14 -72.45
CA ALA A 10 -33.41 -18.05 -71.61
C ALA A 10 -32.65 -17.96 -70.27
N TYR A 11 -32.37 -16.74 -69.83
CA TYR A 11 -31.84 -16.43 -68.50
C TYR A 11 -32.96 -16.45 -67.44
N PRO A 12 -32.82 -17.15 -66.30
CA PRO A 12 -33.69 -16.95 -65.15
C PRO A 12 -33.21 -15.77 -64.29
N LYS A 13 -34.13 -14.85 -63.98
CA LYS A 13 -33.97 -13.76 -63.01
C LYS A 13 -33.60 -14.34 -61.63
N ARG A 14 -32.41 -14.02 -61.11
CA ARG A 14 -32.11 -14.18 -59.67
C ARG A 14 -32.61 -12.94 -58.93
N HIS A 15 -33.58 -13.13 -58.05
CA HIS A 15 -33.86 -12.22 -56.95
C HIS A 15 -32.66 -12.23 -55.98
N ASN A 16 -31.88 -11.15 -55.96
CA ASN A 16 -30.99 -10.87 -54.84
C ASN A 16 -31.81 -10.16 -53.76
N SER A 17 -32.33 -10.92 -52.79
CA SER A 17 -32.74 -10.36 -51.50
C SER A 17 -31.48 -9.90 -50.76
N LEU A 18 -31.23 -8.59 -50.74
CA LEU A 18 -30.30 -7.94 -49.84
C LEU A 18 -30.81 -8.13 -48.40
N ASP A 19 -30.22 -9.07 -47.66
CA ASP A 19 -30.36 -9.18 -46.21
C ASP A 19 -29.30 -8.24 -45.58
N PRO A 20 -29.68 -7.10 -44.96
CA PRO A 20 -28.73 -6.17 -44.39
C PRO A 20 -28.35 -6.64 -42.99
N LYS A 21 -27.61 -7.75 -42.87
CA LYS A 21 -26.91 -8.04 -41.63
C LYS A 21 -25.79 -7.03 -41.46
N ARG A 22 -26.07 -6.00 -40.64
CA ARG A 22 -25.07 -5.09 -40.08
C ARG A 22 -23.99 -5.91 -39.36
N HIS A 23 -22.97 -6.31 -40.10
CA HIS A 23 -21.70 -6.72 -39.51
C HIS A 23 -21.03 -5.47 -38.95
N ASN A 24 -21.28 -5.18 -37.68
CA ASN A 24 -20.45 -4.24 -36.93
C ASN A 24 -18.99 -4.72 -37.06
N SER A 25 -18.17 -3.91 -37.73
CA SER A 25 -16.77 -4.23 -37.96
C SER A 25 -16.06 -4.51 -36.62
N PRO A 26 -15.13 -5.49 -36.55
CA PRO A 26 -14.40 -5.82 -35.32
C PRO A 26 -13.71 -4.60 -34.68
N ALA A 27 -13.33 -3.60 -35.48
CA ALA A 27 -12.78 -2.33 -35.04
C ALA A 27 -13.79 -1.46 -34.25
N GLN A 28 -15.07 -1.45 -34.63
CA GLN A 28 -16.13 -0.74 -33.89
C GLN A 28 -16.44 -1.41 -32.54
N SER A 29 -16.44 -2.75 -32.49
CA SER A 29 -16.61 -3.51 -31.25
C SER A 29 -15.47 -3.24 -30.26
N GLY A 30 -14.23 -3.15 -30.74
CA GLY A 30 -13.07 -2.79 -29.92
C GLY A 30 -13.20 -1.40 -29.31
N ARG A 31 -13.48 -0.38 -30.12
CA ARG A 31 -13.63 1.02 -29.65
C ARG A 31 -14.71 1.15 -28.57
N ALA A 32 -15.87 0.51 -28.76
CA ALA A 32 -16.96 0.56 -27.77
C ALA A 32 -16.53 0.03 -26.39
N LYS A 33 -15.72 -1.04 -26.34
CA LYS A 33 -15.19 -1.61 -25.09
C LYS A 33 -14.25 -0.64 -24.36
N TYR A 34 -13.33 0.00 -25.09
CA TYR A 34 -12.42 1.00 -24.50
C TYR A 34 -13.19 2.23 -23.99
N THR A 35 -14.15 2.73 -24.77
CA THR A 35 -15.00 3.85 -24.36
C THR A 35 -15.77 3.53 -23.10
N LEU A 36 -16.41 2.35 -23.03
CA LEU A 36 -17.12 1.91 -21.83
C LEU A 36 -16.19 1.85 -20.61
N LEU A 37 -15.02 1.22 -20.75
CA LEU A 37 -14.06 1.12 -19.64
C LEU A 37 -13.61 2.50 -19.15
N LEU A 38 -13.32 3.42 -20.08
CA LEU A 38 -12.92 4.78 -19.74
C LEU A 38 -14.04 5.54 -19.02
N LEU A 39 -15.29 5.41 -19.48
CA LEU A 39 -16.44 6.02 -18.81
C LEU A 39 -16.62 5.49 -17.39
N VAL A 40 -16.50 4.18 -17.19
CA VAL A 40 -16.59 3.56 -15.87
C VAL A 40 -15.44 4.03 -14.97
N LEU A 41 -14.21 4.10 -15.50
CA LEU A 41 -13.05 4.60 -14.76
C LEU A 41 -13.23 6.07 -14.33
N LEU A 42 -13.70 6.94 -15.24
CA LEU A 42 -13.96 8.34 -14.95
C LEU A 42 -15.09 8.51 -13.92
N LEU A 43 -16.16 7.72 -14.04
CA LEU A 43 -17.26 7.71 -13.08
C LEU A 43 -16.77 7.24 -11.70
N ALA A 44 -15.93 6.21 -11.66
CA ALA A 44 -15.37 5.68 -10.42
C ALA A 44 -14.44 6.70 -9.73
N PHE A 45 -13.60 7.39 -10.51
CA PHE A 45 -12.78 8.50 -10.03
C PHE A 45 -13.64 9.64 -9.47
N ALA A 46 -14.63 10.10 -10.24
CA ALA A 46 -15.52 11.19 -9.83
C ALA A 46 -16.33 10.83 -8.57
N LEU A 47 -16.81 9.60 -8.47
CA LEU A 47 -17.51 9.09 -7.29
C LEU A 47 -16.60 9.07 -6.06
N THR A 48 -15.35 8.62 -6.21
CA THR A 48 -14.36 8.63 -5.12
C THR A 48 -14.12 10.05 -4.60
N VAL A 49 -13.94 11.01 -5.52
CA VAL A 49 -13.78 12.42 -5.16
C VAL A 49 -15.04 12.93 -4.45
N LEU A 50 -16.23 12.69 -5.00
CA LEU A 50 -17.49 13.13 -4.38
C LEU A 50 -17.68 12.61 -2.95
N MET A 51 -17.30 11.36 -2.70
CA MET A 51 -17.49 10.70 -1.39
C MET A 51 -16.51 11.18 -0.33
N PHE A 52 -15.27 11.46 -0.72
CA PHE A 52 -14.19 11.73 0.22
C PHE A 52 -13.67 13.17 0.18
N TYR A 53 -14.19 14.04 -0.69
CA TYR A 53 -13.80 15.45 -0.75
C TYR A 53 -13.95 16.14 0.62
N PRO A 54 -12.97 16.97 1.05
CA PRO A 54 -11.71 17.33 0.37
C PRO A 54 -10.53 16.41 0.69
N GLY A 55 -10.77 15.23 1.25
CA GLY A 55 -9.78 14.41 1.93
C GLY A 55 -9.61 14.87 3.37
N TYR A 56 -9.30 13.91 4.24
CA TYR A 56 -9.33 14.10 5.67
C TYR A 56 -7.92 14.15 6.27
N ILE A 57 -7.70 15.16 7.12
CA ILE A 57 -6.44 15.38 7.82
C ILE A 57 -6.58 14.82 9.23
N THR A 58 -5.73 13.85 9.56
CA THR A 58 -5.47 13.43 10.94
C THR A 58 -4.33 14.28 11.52
N ALA A 59 -4.06 14.21 12.83
CA ALA A 59 -2.91 14.92 13.41
C ALA A 59 -1.58 14.59 12.72
N ASP A 60 -1.32 13.31 12.40
CA ASP A 60 -0.15 12.89 11.59
C ASP A 60 0.00 13.74 10.31
N ALA A 61 -1.08 13.89 9.55
CA ALA A 61 -1.11 14.65 8.31
C ALA A 61 -1.00 16.15 8.55
N GLY A 62 -1.59 16.65 9.65
CA GLY A 62 -1.49 18.04 10.09
C GLY A 62 -0.04 18.44 10.39
N TYR A 63 0.71 17.58 11.08
CA TYR A 63 2.15 17.79 11.33
C TYR A 63 2.93 17.86 10.01
N VAL A 64 2.73 16.91 9.09
CA VAL A 64 3.39 16.93 7.77
C VAL A 64 3.06 18.19 6.98
N TYR A 65 1.79 18.61 6.99
CA TYR A 65 1.38 19.83 6.30
C TYR A 65 2.02 21.08 6.91
N ALA A 66 2.08 21.18 8.24
CA ALA A 66 2.74 22.29 8.94
C ALA A 66 4.23 22.38 8.57
N GLU A 67 4.95 21.25 8.58
CA GLU A 67 6.34 21.15 8.14
C GLU A 67 6.52 21.57 6.68
N ALA A 68 5.62 21.14 5.79
CA ALA A 68 5.63 21.50 4.38
C ALA A 68 5.47 23.02 4.16
N LYS A 69 4.63 23.69 4.96
CA LYS A 69 4.46 25.15 4.88
C LYS A 69 5.63 25.91 5.49
N ALA A 70 6.19 25.39 6.58
CA ALA A 70 7.35 25.97 7.25
C ALA A 70 8.68 25.72 6.50
N TRP A 71 8.71 24.74 5.59
CA TRP A 71 9.92 24.21 4.96
C TRP A 71 10.99 23.80 5.99
N ARG A 72 10.54 23.21 7.08
CA ARG A 72 11.36 22.65 8.15
C ARG A 72 10.82 21.26 8.42
N PHE A 73 11.64 20.25 8.16
CA PHE A 73 11.19 18.86 8.16
C PHE A 73 11.83 18.09 9.30
N GLY A 74 11.05 17.21 9.93
CA GLY A 74 11.54 16.21 10.86
C GLY A 74 11.57 14.81 10.21
N ASP A 75 12.25 13.86 10.87
CA ASP A 75 12.29 12.45 10.45
C ASP A 75 11.18 11.59 11.10
N TRP A 76 10.37 12.14 12.01
CA TRP A 76 9.27 11.42 12.67
C TRP A 76 8.20 10.99 11.66
N GLN A 77 7.79 11.95 10.83
CA GLN A 77 7.01 11.69 9.63
C GLN A 77 7.93 11.53 8.41
N SER A 78 7.38 11.46 7.19
CA SER A 78 8.23 11.46 6.00
C SER A 78 8.48 12.91 5.55
N PRO A 79 9.73 13.43 5.58
CA PRO A 79 10.04 14.76 5.06
C PRO A 79 9.74 14.85 3.56
N VAL A 80 9.88 13.73 2.83
CA VAL A 80 9.57 13.63 1.41
C VAL A 80 8.07 13.79 1.15
N MET A 81 7.20 13.28 2.04
CA MET A 81 5.76 13.55 1.94
C MET A 81 5.47 15.04 2.04
N GLY A 82 6.16 15.75 2.96
CA GLY A 82 6.05 17.20 3.10
C GLY A 82 6.50 17.96 1.84
N VAL A 83 7.61 17.55 1.23
CA VAL A 83 8.08 18.11 -0.06
C VAL A 83 7.07 17.89 -1.17
N ILE A 84 6.54 16.67 -1.33
CA ILE A 84 5.50 16.41 -2.34
C ILE A 84 4.29 17.30 -2.06
N TRP A 85 3.88 17.42 -0.80
CA TRP A 85 2.74 18.26 -0.44
C TRP A 85 2.97 19.69 -0.88
N ARG A 86 4.14 20.27 -0.57
CA ARG A 86 4.51 21.62 -1.01
C ARG A 86 4.43 21.81 -2.53
N ILE A 87 4.77 20.78 -3.31
CA ILE A 87 4.74 20.82 -4.79
C ILE A 87 3.31 20.78 -5.32
N VAL A 88 2.43 19.94 -4.75
CA VAL A 88 1.05 19.77 -5.25
C VAL A 88 0.04 20.74 -4.63
N ASP A 89 0.34 21.32 -3.46
CA ASP A 89 -0.53 22.26 -2.73
C ASP A 89 -1.03 23.43 -3.60
N PRO A 90 -0.23 24.05 -4.50
CA PRO A 90 -0.70 25.15 -5.34
C PRO A 90 -1.86 24.78 -6.28
N LEU A 91 -2.04 23.50 -6.64
CA LEU A 91 -3.13 23.05 -7.51
C LEU A 91 -4.47 23.00 -6.78
N ALA A 92 -4.44 22.67 -5.49
CA ALA A 92 -5.62 22.48 -4.66
C ALA A 92 -5.25 22.60 -3.17
N PRO A 93 -5.23 23.81 -2.59
CA PRO A 93 -4.65 24.04 -1.28
C PRO A 93 -5.24 23.18 -0.15
N GLY A 94 -4.38 22.75 0.78
CA GLY A 94 -4.74 21.97 1.96
C GLY A 94 -4.81 20.48 1.68
N SER A 95 -5.81 19.80 2.28
CA SER A 95 -6.01 18.35 2.15
C SER A 95 -6.27 17.89 0.72
N LEU A 96 -6.95 18.73 -0.06
CA LEU A 96 -7.43 18.40 -1.39
C LEU A 96 -6.30 18.02 -2.35
N SER A 97 -5.16 18.71 -2.31
CA SER A 97 -4.02 18.41 -3.19
C SER A 97 -3.50 16.98 -3.02
N MET A 98 -3.22 16.59 -1.77
CA MET A 98 -2.75 15.24 -1.46
C MET A 98 -3.80 14.17 -1.71
N PHE A 99 -5.06 14.48 -1.44
CA PHE A 99 -6.17 13.59 -1.73
C PHE A 99 -6.31 13.35 -3.23
N LEU A 100 -6.32 14.40 -4.06
CA LEU A 100 -6.40 14.26 -5.52
C LEU A 100 -5.20 13.51 -6.10
N LEU A 101 -3.99 13.75 -5.60
CA LEU A 101 -2.81 12.98 -5.98
C LEU A 101 -3.00 11.48 -5.69
N THR A 102 -3.42 11.16 -4.46
CA THR A 102 -3.62 9.78 -4.00
C THR A 102 -4.68 9.05 -4.82
N VAL A 103 -5.85 9.67 -5.02
CA VAL A 103 -6.96 9.10 -5.80
C VAL A 103 -6.61 8.97 -7.27
N THR A 104 -5.85 9.93 -7.83
CA THR A 104 -5.37 9.83 -9.22
C THR A 104 -4.45 8.65 -9.39
N LEU A 105 -3.45 8.48 -8.52
CA LEU A 105 -2.53 7.34 -8.56
C LEU A 105 -3.26 6.00 -8.36
N TYR A 106 -4.24 5.96 -7.45
CA TYR A 106 -5.07 4.78 -7.22
C TYR A 106 -5.80 4.32 -8.49
N TRP A 107 -6.51 5.24 -9.14
CA TRP A 107 -7.29 4.93 -10.35
C TRP A 107 -6.41 4.76 -11.59
N LEU A 108 -5.24 5.40 -11.66
CA LEU A 108 -4.24 5.10 -12.69
C LEU A 108 -3.69 3.68 -12.53
N GLY A 109 -3.47 3.22 -11.30
CA GLY A 109 -3.07 1.84 -11.00
C GLY A 109 -4.13 0.81 -11.42
N PHE A 110 -5.33 0.89 -10.85
CA PHE A 110 -6.40 -0.04 -11.20
C PHE A 110 -6.88 0.09 -12.65
N GLY A 111 -6.96 1.32 -13.18
CA GLY A 111 -7.30 1.59 -14.57
C GLY A 111 -6.26 1.04 -15.57
N GLY A 112 -4.97 1.21 -15.26
CA GLY A 112 -3.89 0.61 -16.05
C GLY A 112 -3.97 -0.91 -16.09
N LEU A 113 -4.25 -1.55 -14.96
CA LEU A 113 -4.44 -3.00 -14.89
C LEU A 113 -5.72 -3.43 -15.63
N ALA A 114 -6.81 -2.67 -15.52
CA ALA A 114 -8.04 -2.95 -16.24
C ALA A 114 -7.86 -2.85 -17.76
N LEU A 115 -7.04 -1.90 -18.25
CA LEU A 115 -6.67 -1.79 -19.66
C LEU A 115 -5.85 -2.99 -20.14
N ILE A 116 -4.97 -3.54 -19.29
CA ILE A 116 -4.28 -4.80 -19.59
C ILE A 116 -5.30 -5.94 -19.67
N ALA A 117 -6.18 -6.05 -18.68
CA ALA A 117 -7.20 -7.10 -18.61
C ALA A 117 -8.22 -7.05 -19.74
N LEU A 118 -8.49 -5.86 -20.27
CA LEU A 118 -9.42 -5.64 -21.38
C LEU A 118 -9.00 -6.38 -22.65
N ARG A 119 -7.69 -6.62 -22.83
CA ARG A 119 -7.15 -7.40 -23.96
C ARG A 119 -7.64 -8.84 -23.93
N SER A 120 -7.92 -9.38 -22.74
CA SER A 120 -8.46 -10.72 -22.56
C SER A 120 -9.99 -10.70 -22.51
N SER A 121 -10.59 -9.85 -21.66
CA SER A 121 -12.05 -9.78 -21.51
C SER A 121 -12.50 -8.45 -20.89
N ILE A 122 -13.61 -7.90 -21.40
CA ILE A 122 -14.27 -6.73 -20.79
C ILE A 122 -14.80 -7.06 -19.39
N CYS A 123 -15.25 -8.28 -19.15
CA CYS A 123 -15.73 -8.69 -17.83
C CYS A 123 -14.61 -8.63 -16.79
N LEU A 124 -13.42 -9.12 -17.14
CA LEU A 124 -12.26 -9.06 -16.24
C LEU A 124 -11.76 -7.62 -16.03
N ALA A 125 -11.82 -6.77 -17.07
CA ALA A 125 -11.51 -5.35 -16.94
C ALA A 125 -12.47 -4.62 -16.00
N LEU A 126 -13.78 -4.85 -16.14
CA LEU A 126 -14.79 -4.29 -15.24
C LEU A 126 -14.66 -4.84 -13.82
N LEU A 127 -14.41 -6.14 -13.67
CA LEU A 127 -14.13 -6.76 -12.37
C LEU A 127 -12.91 -6.13 -11.70
N THR A 128 -11.85 -5.82 -12.46
CA THR A 128 -10.65 -5.14 -11.95
C THR A 128 -11.01 -3.79 -11.33
N LEU A 129 -11.85 -3.00 -11.99
CA LEU A 129 -12.33 -1.72 -11.43
C LEU A 129 -13.27 -1.93 -10.24
N SER A 130 -14.12 -2.96 -10.25
CA SER A 130 -14.98 -3.30 -9.11
C SER A 130 -14.17 -3.72 -7.88
N LEU A 131 -13.05 -4.45 -8.06
CA LEU A 131 -12.16 -4.82 -6.96
C LEU A 131 -11.54 -3.59 -6.29
N ALA A 132 -11.34 -2.49 -7.02
CA ALA A 132 -10.91 -1.22 -6.47
C ALA A 132 -11.94 -0.59 -5.50
N PHE A 133 -13.18 -1.06 -5.46
CA PHE A 133 -14.18 -0.66 -4.47
C PHE A 133 -14.23 -1.59 -3.24
N THR A 134 -13.31 -2.57 -3.15
CA THR A 134 -13.22 -3.46 -1.99
C THR A 134 -12.98 -2.64 -0.73
N PRO A 135 -13.78 -2.77 0.34
CA PRO A 135 -13.80 -1.78 1.43
C PRO A 135 -12.44 -1.45 2.06
N PRO A 136 -11.55 -2.42 2.36
CA PRO A 136 -10.21 -2.12 2.87
C PRO A 136 -9.30 -1.35 1.90
N ALA A 137 -9.51 -1.46 0.59
CA ALA A 137 -8.77 -0.72 -0.42
C ALA A 137 -9.35 0.70 -0.62
N PHE A 138 -10.68 0.80 -0.60
CA PHE A 138 -11.41 2.01 -0.97
C PHE A 138 -11.58 3.02 0.16
N ILE A 139 -11.99 2.57 1.34
CA ILE A 139 -12.41 3.46 2.45
C ILE A 139 -11.23 4.28 2.99
N LEU A 140 -10.03 3.70 2.97
CA LEU A 140 -8.81 4.36 3.45
C LEU A 140 -8.30 5.48 2.53
N LEU A 141 -8.79 5.56 1.28
CA LEU A 141 -8.42 6.65 0.35
C LEU A 141 -8.84 8.03 0.86
N ALA A 142 -9.80 8.07 1.78
CA ALA A 142 -10.25 9.30 2.40
C ALA A 142 -9.17 9.95 3.28
N LEU A 143 -8.22 9.16 3.82
CA LEU A 143 -7.26 9.61 4.81
C LEU A 143 -5.92 9.97 4.16
N ILE A 144 -5.39 11.15 4.51
CA ILE A 144 -4.09 11.61 4.04
C ILE A 144 -2.99 10.98 4.90
N TRP A 145 -2.81 9.68 4.73
CA TRP A 145 -1.77 8.91 5.40
C TRP A 145 -0.66 8.53 4.44
N ARG A 146 0.58 8.60 4.92
CA ARG A 146 1.75 8.16 4.16
C ARG A 146 1.64 6.71 3.71
N ASP A 147 0.99 5.85 4.50
CA ASP A 147 0.72 4.44 4.17
C ASP A 147 -0.11 4.25 2.90
N ILE A 148 -1.10 5.12 2.73
CA ILE A 148 -2.03 5.07 1.61
C ILE A 148 -1.32 5.61 0.37
N LEU A 149 -0.65 6.76 0.49
CA LEU A 149 0.15 7.34 -0.59
C LEU A 149 1.26 6.36 -1.05
N PHE A 150 1.99 5.75 -0.12
CA PHE A 150 2.97 4.70 -0.37
C PHE A 150 2.35 3.54 -1.17
N GLY A 151 1.24 2.99 -0.69
CA GLY A 151 0.58 1.86 -1.32
C GLY A 151 0.14 2.14 -2.76
N VAL A 152 -0.45 3.32 -3.01
CA VAL A 152 -0.92 3.68 -4.37
C VAL A 152 0.23 4.02 -5.32
N ILE A 153 1.33 4.58 -4.82
CA ILE A 153 2.55 4.79 -5.63
C ILE A 153 3.15 3.46 -6.06
N TRP A 154 3.26 2.49 -5.14
CA TRP A 154 3.77 1.16 -5.46
C TRP A 154 2.84 0.37 -6.37
N LEU A 155 1.52 0.56 -6.24
CA LEU A 155 0.52 0.01 -7.16
C LEU A 155 0.75 0.55 -8.58
N ALA A 156 0.86 1.87 -8.73
CA ALA A 156 1.13 2.51 -10.02
C ALA A 156 2.46 2.04 -10.61
N ALA A 157 3.52 1.92 -9.80
CA ALA A 157 4.83 1.43 -10.22
C ALA A 157 4.76 -0.01 -10.75
N ALA A 158 4.10 -0.91 -10.02
CA ALA A 158 3.95 -2.31 -10.39
C ALA A 158 3.17 -2.47 -11.70
N VAL A 159 2.04 -1.76 -11.83
CA VAL A 159 1.19 -1.81 -13.02
C VAL A 159 1.89 -1.18 -14.23
N LEU A 160 2.63 -0.09 -14.04
CA LEU A 160 3.44 0.54 -15.09
C LEU A 160 4.48 -0.45 -15.65
N ALA A 161 5.21 -1.13 -14.77
CA ALA A 161 6.18 -2.16 -15.18
C ALA A 161 5.49 -3.31 -15.95
N PHE A 162 4.31 -3.75 -15.48
CA PHE A 162 3.54 -4.79 -16.15
C PHE A 162 3.09 -4.36 -17.56
N ALA A 163 2.50 -3.17 -17.69
CA ALA A 163 1.99 -2.64 -18.95
C ALA A 163 3.10 -2.45 -20.01
N ALA A 164 4.34 -2.26 -19.55
CA ALA A 164 5.51 -2.04 -20.37
C ALA A 164 6.31 -3.31 -20.70
N ALA A 165 5.99 -4.46 -20.09
CA ALA A 165 6.81 -5.68 -20.16
C ALA A 165 7.09 -6.15 -21.60
N GLU A 166 6.07 -6.07 -22.46
CA GLU A 166 6.11 -6.51 -23.86
C GLU A 166 6.17 -5.32 -24.85
N ARG A 167 6.43 -4.11 -24.37
CA ARG A 167 6.54 -2.93 -25.22
C ARG A 167 7.93 -2.81 -25.85
N HIS A 168 8.03 -1.99 -26.90
CA HIS A 168 9.30 -1.67 -27.54
C HIS A 168 10.32 -1.14 -26.51
N ARG A 169 11.61 -1.41 -26.75
CA ARG A 169 12.71 -1.20 -25.79
C ARG A 169 12.70 0.17 -25.11
N TRP A 170 12.50 1.26 -25.86
CA TRP A 170 12.53 2.62 -25.31
C TRP A 170 11.39 2.89 -24.32
N ILE A 171 10.16 2.49 -24.67
CA ILE A 171 9.00 2.61 -23.77
C ILE A 171 9.23 1.74 -22.54
N ARG A 172 9.69 0.50 -22.74
CA ARG A 172 9.99 -0.42 -21.65
C ARG A 172 10.99 0.20 -20.67
N VAL A 173 12.18 0.59 -21.13
CA VAL A 173 13.23 1.16 -20.27
C VAL A 173 12.74 2.42 -19.55
N SER A 174 12.03 3.32 -20.23
CA SER A 174 11.48 4.53 -19.62
C SER A 174 10.49 4.19 -18.50
N SER A 175 9.59 3.24 -18.73
CA SER A 175 8.65 2.73 -17.72
C SER A 175 9.37 2.04 -16.57
N GLN A 176 10.47 1.32 -16.82
CA GLN A 176 11.27 0.67 -15.77
C GLN A 176 11.96 1.69 -14.87
N VAL A 177 12.60 2.71 -15.46
CA VAL A 177 13.23 3.80 -14.71
C VAL A 177 12.20 4.53 -13.86
N LEU A 178 11.04 4.87 -14.44
CA LEU A 178 9.96 5.52 -13.70
C LEU A 178 9.41 4.61 -12.59
N ALA A 179 9.15 3.33 -12.86
CA ALA A 179 8.67 2.38 -11.86
C ALA A 179 9.66 2.22 -10.69
N ILE A 180 10.97 2.06 -10.97
CA ILE A 180 12.01 1.98 -9.94
C ILE A 180 12.08 3.28 -9.13
N SER A 181 11.94 4.44 -9.78
CA SER A 181 11.91 5.74 -9.10
C SER A 181 10.69 5.88 -8.18
N LEU A 182 9.52 5.41 -8.60
CA LEU A 182 8.31 5.36 -7.77
C LEU A 182 8.47 4.37 -6.59
N ILE A 183 9.14 3.24 -6.81
CA ILE A 183 9.44 2.28 -5.73
C ILE A 183 10.35 2.94 -4.68
N ALA A 184 11.42 3.60 -5.13
CA ALA A 184 12.33 4.37 -4.30
C ALA A 184 11.58 5.48 -3.53
N LEU A 185 10.67 6.18 -4.19
CA LEU A 185 9.82 7.18 -3.55
C LEU A 185 8.94 6.57 -2.45
N GLY A 186 8.37 5.39 -2.68
CA GLY A 186 7.61 4.70 -1.62
C GLY A 186 8.47 4.31 -0.42
N VAL A 187 9.74 3.90 -0.62
CA VAL A 187 10.69 3.69 0.49
C VAL A 187 10.93 4.99 1.25
N LEU A 188 11.06 6.12 0.56
CA LEU A 188 11.21 7.44 1.17
C LEU A 188 9.95 7.92 1.90
N LEU A 189 8.77 7.43 1.55
CA LEU A 189 7.54 7.69 2.31
C LEU A 189 7.44 6.80 3.54
N ARG A 190 7.92 5.56 3.44
CA ARG A 190 7.89 4.57 4.50
C ARG A 190 9.17 3.74 4.53
N PRO A 191 10.20 4.16 5.31
CA PRO A 191 11.51 3.50 5.32
C PRO A 191 11.49 1.99 5.60
N ASN A 192 10.53 1.51 6.40
CA ASN A 192 10.34 0.07 6.67
C ASN A 192 10.11 -0.75 5.39
N ALA A 193 9.59 -0.12 4.33
CA ALA A 193 9.37 -0.75 3.03
C ALA A 193 10.68 -1.11 2.31
N ALA A 194 11.84 -0.58 2.74
CA ALA A 194 13.15 -0.93 2.18
C ALA A 194 13.45 -2.43 2.24
N ILE A 195 12.85 -3.18 3.18
CA ILE A 195 12.99 -4.64 3.28
C ILE A 195 12.26 -5.34 2.13
N ALA A 196 11.09 -4.85 1.72
CA ALA A 196 10.27 -5.47 0.68
C ALA A 196 10.57 -4.94 -0.73
N ALA A 197 11.05 -3.70 -0.84
CA ALA A 197 11.34 -3.01 -2.08
C ALA A 197 12.25 -3.79 -3.07
N PRO A 198 13.27 -4.58 -2.65
CA PRO A 198 14.10 -5.36 -3.55
C PRO A 198 13.31 -6.32 -4.45
N LEU A 199 12.24 -6.94 -3.94
CA LEU A 199 11.40 -7.85 -4.71
C LEU A 199 10.69 -7.10 -5.84
N LEU A 200 10.09 -5.96 -5.52
CA LEU A 200 9.34 -5.15 -6.48
C LEU A 200 10.27 -4.43 -7.47
N ALA A 201 11.44 -3.99 -7.03
CA ALA A 201 12.44 -3.34 -7.88
C ALA A 201 13.07 -4.33 -8.88
N THR A 202 13.38 -5.55 -8.43
CA THR A 202 13.85 -6.61 -9.33
C THR A 202 12.78 -6.95 -10.36
N TYR A 203 11.52 -7.04 -9.93
CA TYR A 203 10.41 -7.21 -10.87
C TYR A 203 10.32 -6.07 -11.89
N ALA A 204 10.39 -4.82 -11.43
CA ALA A 204 10.34 -3.66 -12.32
C ALA A 204 11.51 -3.67 -13.34
N ALA A 205 12.70 -4.13 -12.95
CA ALA A 205 13.84 -4.29 -13.85
C ALA A 205 13.70 -5.45 -14.85
N TRP A 206 12.93 -6.50 -14.53
CA TRP A 206 12.66 -7.65 -15.40
C TRP A 206 11.18 -8.08 -15.38
N PRO A 207 10.25 -7.26 -15.89
CA PRO A 207 8.82 -7.48 -15.68
C PRO A 207 8.23 -8.62 -16.53
N ALA A 208 8.99 -9.12 -17.51
CA ALA A 208 8.56 -10.19 -18.40
C ALA A 208 8.57 -11.57 -17.74
N SER A 209 9.43 -11.80 -16.74
CA SER A 209 9.55 -13.09 -16.06
C SER A 209 10.20 -12.95 -14.69
N PHE A 210 9.70 -13.70 -13.71
CA PHE A 210 10.30 -13.78 -12.39
C PHE A 210 11.35 -14.88 -12.35
N GLY A 211 12.59 -14.53 -12.00
CA GLY A 211 13.69 -15.48 -11.84
C GLY A 211 14.20 -15.49 -10.41
N LEU A 212 13.94 -16.57 -9.67
CA LEU A 212 14.31 -16.71 -8.25
C LEU A 212 15.81 -16.43 -7.99
N ARG A 213 16.71 -16.98 -8.83
CA ARG A 213 18.16 -16.73 -8.72
C ARG A 213 18.51 -15.24 -8.89
N ARG A 214 17.89 -14.55 -9.86
CA ARG A 214 18.11 -13.12 -10.09
C ARG A 214 17.62 -12.31 -8.89
N THR A 215 16.43 -12.61 -8.40
CA THR A 215 15.85 -11.96 -7.22
C THR A 215 16.71 -12.18 -5.98
N ALA A 216 17.18 -13.40 -5.73
CA ALA A 216 18.05 -13.69 -4.59
C ALA A 216 19.39 -12.94 -4.67
N LEU A 217 20.03 -12.91 -5.84
CA LEU A 217 21.30 -12.20 -6.05
C LEU A 217 21.14 -10.68 -5.95
N ALA A 218 20.02 -10.13 -6.43
CA ALA A 218 19.74 -8.69 -6.40
C ALA A 218 19.25 -8.20 -5.03
N TYR A 219 18.74 -9.10 -4.17
CA TYR A 219 18.03 -8.73 -2.94
C TYR A 219 18.89 -7.87 -2.00
N VAL A 220 20.06 -8.38 -1.60
CA VAL A 220 20.93 -7.69 -0.62
C VAL A 220 21.47 -6.37 -1.18
N PRO A 221 22.05 -6.31 -2.40
CA PRO A 221 22.50 -5.05 -2.97
C PRO A 221 21.38 -4.01 -3.09
N ALA A 222 20.19 -4.41 -3.56
CA ALA A 222 19.06 -3.50 -3.67
C ALA A 222 18.56 -3.04 -2.29
N ALA A 223 18.51 -3.93 -1.30
CA ALA A 223 18.13 -3.58 0.07
C ALA A 223 19.11 -2.54 0.66
N LEU A 224 20.42 -2.75 0.49
CA LEU A 224 21.43 -1.80 0.94
C LEU A 224 21.29 -0.44 0.25
N LEU A 225 21.02 -0.41 -1.06
CA LEU A 225 20.77 0.82 -1.80
C LEU A 225 19.54 1.56 -1.27
N PHE A 226 18.42 0.86 -1.03
CA PHE A 226 17.21 1.48 -0.48
C PHE A 226 17.39 1.96 0.96
N VAL A 227 18.10 1.20 1.80
CA VAL A 227 18.43 1.60 3.17
C VAL A 227 19.35 2.83 3.16
N ALA A 228 20.34 2.89 2.27
CA ALA A 228 21.24 4.03 2.13
C ALA A 228 20.56 5.27 1.52
N LEU A 229 19.54 5.07 0.68
CA LEU A 229 18.77 6.15 0.07
C LEU A 229 18.06 7.02 1.12
N VAL A 230 17.51 6.41 2.18
CA VAL A 230 16.77 7.12 3.22
C VAL A 230 17.62 8.21 3.88
N PRO A 231 18.78 7.93 4.51
CA PRO A 231 19.59 8.98 5.12
C PRO A 231 20.19 9.95 4.10
N ALA A 232 20.51 9.48 2.88
CA ALA A 232 21.01 10.34 1.82
C ALA A 232 20.00 11.43 1.45
N VAL A 233 18.71 11.10 1.36
CA VAL A 233 17.65 12.07 1.05
C VAL A 233 17.22 12.84 2.30
N TYR A 234 16.90 12.16 3.40
CA TYR A 234 16.33 12.80 4.59
C TYR A 234 17.32 13.80 5.19
N TYR A 235 18.57 13.39 5.40
CA TYR A 235 19.56 14.23 6.07
C TYR A 235 20.50 14.93 5.09
N GLY A 236 20.86 14.27 3.99
CA GLY A 236 21.77 14.84 3.01
C GLY A 236 21.14 15.91 2.13
N LEU A 237 19.90 15.68 1.66
CA LEU A 237 19.21 16.61 0.74
C LEU A 237 18.23 17.54 1.47
N LEU A 238 17.44 17.00 2.40
CA LEU A 238 16.36 17.73 3.06
C LEU A 238 16.75 18.32 4.42
N ALA A 239 17.95 18.00 4.92
CA ALA A 239 18.44 18.43 6.23
C ALA A 239 17.39 18.23 7.35
N ALA A 240 16.68 17.10 7.31
CA ALA A 240 15.62 16.79 8.26
C ALA A 240 16.16 16.69 9.69
N GLU A 241 15.40 17.24 10.64
CA GLU A 241 15.70 17.15 12.06
C GLU A 241 15.56 15.70 12.55
N ARG A 242 16.51 15.26 13.37
CA ARG A 242 16.50 13.92 13.96
C ARG A 242 15.60 13.92 15.19
N GLN A 243 14.41 13.35 15.03
CA GLN A 243 13.42 13.11 16.07
C GLN A 243 13.42 11.64 16.53
N HIS A 244 14.28 10.81 15.94
CA HIS A 244 14.58 9.46 16.39
C HIS A 244 13.37 8.50 16.46
N PRO A 245 12.53 8.39 15.41
CA PRO A 245 11.34 7.52 15.42
C PRO A 245 11.66 6.05 15.71
N LEU A 246 12.85 5.55 15.37
CA LEU A 246 13.26 4.18 15.70
C LEU A 246 13.31 3.92 17.21
N HIS A 247 13.49 4.94 18.05
CA HIS A 247 13.51 4.79 19.50
C HIS A 247 12.13 4.46 20.07
N SER A 248 11.05 4.72 19.33
CA SER A 248 9.71 4.22 19.69
C SER A 248 9.65 2.69 19.73
N ILE A 249 10.34 2.02 18.80
CA ILE A 249 10.46 0.55 18.78
C ILE A 249 11.19 0.08 20.04
N LEU A 250 12.27 0.77 20.43
CA LEU A 250 13.05 0.42 21.61
C LEU A 250 12.23 0.57 22.90
N VAL A 251 11.47 1.66 23.03
CA VAL A 251 10.55 1.87 24.18
C VAL A 251 9.48 0.79 24.22
N PHE A 252 8.92 0.44 23.05
CA PHE A 252 7.89 -0.59 22.96
C PHE A 252 8.43 -1.96 23.40
N ASP A 253 9.60 -2.33 22.88
CA ASP A 253 10.27 -3.57 23.21
C ASP A 253 10.68 -3.64 24.69
N LEU A 254 11.25 -2.56 25.25
CA LEU A 254 11.60 -2.48 26.67
C LEU A 254 10.37 -2.62 27.57
N GLY A 255 9.26 -2.00 27.19
CA GLY A 255 7.97 -2.15 27.87
C GLY A 255 7.44 -3.59 27.79
N GLY A 256 7.51 -4.21 26.62
CA GLY A 256 7.13 -5.61 26.41
C GLY A 256 7.99 -6.57 27.23
N ILE A 257 9.31 -6.44 27.17
CA ILE A 257 10.22 -7.26 27.98
C ILE A 257 9.95 -7.03 29.47
N THR A 258 9.69 -5.79 29.91
CA THR A 258 9.34 -5.50 31.31
C THR A 258 8.07 -6.24 31.75
N ARG A 259 7.03 -6.27 30.90
CA ARG A 259 5.79 -7.03 31.16
C ARG A 259 6.04 -8.53 31.32
N PHE A 260 6.77 -9.13 30.38
CA PHE A 260 6.91 -10.60 30.31
C PHE A 260 8.04 -11.15 31.18
N SER A 261 9.08 -10.36 31.49
CA SER A 261 10.13 -10.76 32.44
C SER A 261 9.73 -10.49 33.89
N GLY A 262 8.82 -9.54 34.13
CA GLY A 262 8.52 -9.05 35.48
C GLY A 262 9.65 -8.20 36.08
N GLU A 263 10.64 -7.79 35.29
CA GLU A 263 11.79 -6.98 35.69
C GLU A 263 11.85 -5.68 34.89
N ASN A 264 12.18 -4.57 35.54
CA ASN A 264 12.29 -3.28 34.85
C ASN A 264 13.49 -3.25 33.90
N GLN A 265 13.23 -3.11 32.61
CA GLN A 265 14.27 -3.04 31.58
C GLN A 265 14.57 -1.62 31.09
N PHE A 266 13.81 -0.62 31.54
CA PHE A 266 14.13 0.77 31.20
C PHE A 266 15.41 1.21 31.90
N PRO A 267 16.23 2.09 31.29
CA PRO A 267 17.46 2.61 31.89
C PRO A 267 17.18 3.69 32.96
N VAL A 268 16.12 3.50 33.75
CA VAL A 268 15.59 4.42 34.76
C VAL A 268 15.10 3.59 35.95
N GLN A 269 15.37 4.05 37.16
CA GLN A 269 14.75 3.49 38.36
C GLN A 269 13.37 4.11 38.57
N TRP A 270 12.34 3.26 38.64
CA TRP A 270 10.96 3.67 38.86
C TRP A 270 10.55 3.47 40.32
N THR A 271 9.51 4.17 40.76
CA THR A 271 8.90 3.86 42.06
C THR A 271 8.28 2.47 42.04
N ALA A 272 8.00 1.89 43.22
CA ALA A 272 7.30 0.60 43.30
C ALA A 272 5.96 0.64 42.56
N GLU A 273 5.18 1.71 42.73
CA GLU A 273 3.90 1.91 42.04
C GLU A 273 4.06 1.97 40.51
N GLN A 274 5.02 2.76 40.02
CA GLN A 274 5.29 2.88 38.59
C GLN A 274 5.78 1.56 37.97
N THR A 275 6.57 0.80 38.73
CA THR A 275 7.06 -0.52 38.33
C THR A 275 5.89 -1.50 38.14
N GLU A 276 4.91 -1.50 39.05
CA GLU A 276 3.71 -2.32 38.91
C GLU A 276 2.83 -1.86 37.74
N LEU A 277 2.72 -0.54 37.50
CA LEU A 277 2.03 -0.01 36.31
C LEU A 277 2.68 -0.48 35.00
N LEU A 278 4.01 -0.44 34.92
CA LEU A 278 4.77 -0.93 33.75
C LEU A 278 4.56 -2.42 33.50
N LYS A 279 4.55 -3.19 34.59
CA LYS A 279 4.35 -4.64 34.54
C LYS A 279 2.93 -5.04 34.23
N ASP A 280 1.93 -4.16 34.29
CA ASP A 280 0.53 -4.57 34.08
C ASP A 280 -0.23 -3.63 33.14
N LYS A 281 -0.48 -2.38 33.57
CA LYS A 281 -1.41 -1.47 32.88
C LYS A 281 -0.81 -0.74 31.68
N CYS A 282 0.50 -0.51 31.65
CA CYS A 282 1.13 0.29 30.59
C CYS A 282 1.49 -0.49 29.35
N TYR A 283 1.68 -1.81 29.46
CA TYR A 283 1.90 -2.64 28.29
C TYR A 283 0.59 -2.86 27.52
N ASN A 284 0.55 -2.40 26.28
CA ASN A 284 -0.51 -2.72 25.33
C ASN A 284 0.08 -3.20 23.99
N PRO A 285 -0.21 -4.42 23.53
CA PRO A 285 0.28 -4.91 22.24
C PRO A 285 -0.33 -4.21 21.02
N GLU A 286 -1.37 -3.39 21.18
CA GLU A 286 -1.95 -2.62 20.07
C GLU A 286 -1.02 -1.49 19.62
N ARG A 287 -0.35 -0.80 20.55
CA ARG A 287 0.46 0.37 20.23
C ARG A 287 1.38 0.82 21.37
N TRP A 288 2.53 1.36 20.99
CA TRP A 288 3.56 1.83 21.90
C TRP A 288 3.26 3.19 22.54
N ASP A 289 2.51 4.05 21.87
CA ASP A 289 2.25 5.45 22.24
C ASP A 289 1.35 5.58 23.48
N PHE A 290 0.88 4.46 24.05
CA PHE A 290 0.33 4.41 25.40
C PHE A 290 1.34 4.96 26.43
N TYR A 291 2.63 4.69 26.26
CA TYR A 291 3.69 5.26 27.09
C TYR A 291 3.85 6.78 26.93
N TRP A 292 3.27 7.36 25.89
CA TRP A 292 3.40 8.79 25.58
C TRP A 292 2.15 9.59 25.91
N HIS A 293 0.97 9.06 25.58
CA HIS A 293 -0.26 9.87 25.54
C HIS A 293 -1.37 9.37 26.45
N LEU A 294 -1.37 8.10 26.89
CA LEU A 294 -2.52 7.52 27.59
C LEU A 294 -2.27 7.35 29.10
N PRO A 295 -2.93 8.14 29.97
CA PRO A 295 -2.84 7.97 31.42
C PRO A 295 -3.16 6.54 31.89
N PRO A 296 -2.47 6.02 32.92
CA PRO A 296 -1.48 6.71 33.77
C PRO A 296 -0.03 6.67 33.25
N CYS A 297 0.22 6.13 32.07
CA CYS A 297 1.55 5.76 31.57
C CYS A 297 2.48 6.85 30.98
N PRO A 298 2.06 8.12 30.74
CA PRO A 298 2.94 9.15 30.18
C PRO A 298 4.18 9.48 31.01
N PHE A 299 4.24 9.07 32.29
CA PHE A 299 5.43 9.26 33.13
C PHE A 299 6.69 8.63 32.51
N VAL A 300 6.52 7.60 31.67
CA VAL A 300 7.63 6.95 30.95
C VAL A 300 8.27 7.93 29.99
N MET A 301 7.52 8.43 29.00
CA MET A 301 8.07 9.36 28.02
C MET A 301 8.46 10.70 28.66
N GLN A 302 7.69 11.21 29.63
CA GLN A 302 8.07 12.43 30.38
C GLN A 302 9.44 12.30 31.06
N ARG A 303 9.81 11.09 31.51
CA ARG A 303 11.13 10.85 32.08
C ARG A 303 12.20 10.59 31.03
N LEU A 304 11.87 9.89 29.94
CA LEU A 304 12.82 9.60 28.87
C LEU A 304 13.19 10.85 28.05
N GLU A 305 12.28 11.82 27.94
CA GLU A 305 12.45 13.08 27.18
C GLU A 305 12.85 14.27 28.06
N ARG A 306 13.11 14.04 29.36
CA ARG A 306 13.43 15.12 30.28
C ARG A 306 14.69 15.86 29.83
N ALA A 307 14.61 17.18 29.71
CA ALA A 307 15.64 18.01 29.07
C ALA A 307 17.00 18.03 29.79
N ASP A 308 17.02 17.80 31.10
CA ASP A 308 18.22 17.76 31.95
C ASP A 308 18.99 16.42 31.89
N ASP A 309 18.28 15.31 31.62
CA ASP A 309 18.86 13.96 31.42
C ASP A 309 18.11 13.23 30.29
N PRO A 310 18.34 13.61 29.01
CA PRO A 310 17.64 13.02 27.89
C PRO A 310 18.10 11.57 27.67
N ILE A 311 17.15 10.65 27.59
CA ILE A 311 17.39 9.23 27.31
C ILE A 311 16.89 8.89 25.92
N PHE A 312 15.69 9.35 25.56
CA PHE A 312 15.17 9.25 24.21
C PHE A 312 16.10 10.00 23.23
N GLY A 313 16.27 9.48 22.02
CA GLY A 313 17.26 9.97 21.06
C GLY A 313 18.74 9.64 21.37
N THR A 314 19.08 9.09 22.54
CA THR A 314 20.49 8.82 22.92
C THR A 314 20.89 7.34 22.81
N ALA A 315 22.20 7.09 22.76
CA ALA A 315 22.76 5.73 22.80
C ALA A 315 22.47 4.98 24.10
N ARG A 316 22.07 5.67 25.19
CA ARG A 316 21.70 5.04 26.47
C ARG A 316 20.48 4.14 26.31
N LEU A 317 19.46 4.60 25.58
CA LEU A 317 18.27 3.78 25.30
C LEU A 317 18.61 2.57 24.41
N ALA A 318 19.42 2.79 23.37
CA ALA A 318 19.83 1.72 22.46
C ALA A 318 20.68 0.64 23.15
N ARG A 319 21.55 1.02 24.10
CA ARG A 319 22.28 0.07 24.94
C ARG A 319 21.34 -0.75 25.82
N ALA A 320 20.46 -0.07 26.57
CA ALA A 320 19.49 -0.73 27.44
C ALA A 320 18.62 -1.74 26.68
N TRP A 321 18.14 -1.37 25.49
CA TRP A 321 17.40 -2.29 24.63
C TRP A 321 18.22 -3.51 24.19
N ARG A 322 19.47 -3.32 23.75
CA ARG A 322 20.33 -4.46 23.36
C ARG A 322 20.57 -5.39 24.53
N ASP A 323 20.85 -4.84 25.71
CA ASP A 323 21.12 -5.61 26.92
C ASP A 323 19.87 -6.37 27.37
N ALA A 324 18.69 -5.73 27.32
CA ALA A 324 17.41 -6.36 27.65
C ALA A 324 17.06 -7.52 26.69
N VAL A 325 17.25 -7.33 25.38
CA VAL A 325 17.01 -8.38 24.37
C VAL A 325 17.98 -9.56 24.55
N ALA A 326 19.25 -9.28 24.86
CA ALA A 326 20.26 -10.32 25.10
C ALA A 326 19.99 -11.10 26.41
N THR A 327 19.51 -10.42 27.45
CA THR A 327 19.26 -11.01 28.77
C THR A 327 17.91 -11.74 28.84
N HIS A 328 16.89 -11.24 28.13
CA HIS A 328 15.53 -11.78 28.15
C HIS A 328 15.00 -12.08 26.72
N PRO A 329 15.67 -12.94 25.94
CA PRO A 329 15.30 -13.19 24.54
C PRO A 329 13.90 -13.79 24.38
N PHE A 330 13.46 -14.63 25.32
CA PHE A 330 12.12 -15.23 25.27
C PHE A 330 11.02 -14.20 25.55
N SER A 331 11.21 -13.31 26.54
CA SER A 331 10.26 -12.21 26.81
C SER A 331 10.17 -11.23 25.64
N TYR A 332 11.28 -10.97 24.96
CA TYR A 332 11.29 -10.19 23.71
C TYR A 332 10.50 -10.88 22.60
N LEU A 333 10.74 -12.18 22.37
CA LEU A 333 10.01 -12.94 21.34
C LEU A 333 8.52 -13.09 21.66
N GLU A 334 8.16 -13.27 22.93
CA GLU A 334 6.79 -13.31 23.40
C GLU A 334 6.09 -11.97 23.16
N HIS A 335 6.76 -10.86 23.45
CA HIS A 335 6.28 -9.52 23.10
C HIS A 335 6.04 -9.38 21.59
N ARG A 336 7.02 -9.71 20.75
CA ARG A 336 6.91 -9.58 19.30
C ARG A 336 5.84 -10.49 18.70
N ALA A 337 5.71 -11.73 19.21
CA ALA A 337 4.66 -12.66 18.81
C ALA A 337 3.27 -12.16 19.22
N THR A 338 3.14 -11.61 20.44
CA THR A 338 1.89 -11.02 20.94
C THR A 338 1.47 -9.82 20.09
N PHE A 339 2.41 -8.92 19.80
CA PHE A 339 2.20 -7.80 18.88
C PHE A 339 1.79 -8.28 17.49
N MET A 340 2.51 -9.24 16.91
CA MET A 340 2.22 -9.73 15.57
C MET A 340 0.85 -10.40 15.49
N TRP A 341 0.45 -11.14 16.52
CA TRP A 341 -0.89 -11.70 16.61
C TRP A 341 -1.96 -10.61 16.74
N GLN A 342 -1.71 -9.58 17.56
CA GLN A 342 -2.58 -8.41 17.65
C GLN A 342 -2.74 -7.76 16.27
N PHE A 343 -1.65 -7.51 15.55
CA PHE A 343 -1.66 -6.90 14.23
C PHE A 343 -2.38 -7.75 13.18
N LEU A 344 -2.10 -9.06 13.11
CA LEU A 344 -2.66 -9.91 12.05
C LEU A 344 -4.10 -10.34 12.28
N ALA A 345 -4.47 -10.66 13.53
CA ALA A 345 -5.67 -11.44 13.83
C ALA A 345 -6.73 -10.69 14.65
N ARG A 346 -6.36 -9.65 15.41
CA ARG A 346 -7.29 -8.93 16.29
C ARG A 346 -7.92 -7.72 15.60
N SER A 347 -8.91 -7.13 16.27
CA SER A 347 -9.52 -5.87 15.85
C SER A 347 -8.63 -4.70 16.23
N ASN A 348 -8.25 -3.93 15.22
CA ASN A 348 -7.38 -2.76 15.37
C ASN A 348 -8.04 -1.55 14.71
N LEU A 349 -7.45 -0.38 14.95
CA LEU A 349 -7.87 0.86 14.32
C LEU A 349 -7.80 0.75 12.79
N VAL A 350 -8.91 1.10 12.13
CA VAL A 350 -9.01 1.16 10.66
C VAL A 350 -9.21 2.61 10.23
N LEU A 351 -10.29 3.23 10.67
CA LEU A 351 -10.54 4.66 10.53
C LEU A 351 -10.54 5.33 11.90
N PRO A 352 -9.77 6.41 12.10
CA PRO A 352 -9.98 7.28 13.25
C PRO A 352 -11.25 8.07 12.98
N VAL A 353 -12.36 7.66 13.58
CA VAL A 353 -13.64 8.39 13.48
C VAL A 353 -13.62 9.66 14.36
N TRP A 354 -12.59 9.80 15.20
CA TRP A 354 -12.38 10.89 16.14
C TRP A 354 -11.01 11.53 15.92
N ASP A 355 -10.95 12.86 15.80
CA ASP A 355 -9.70 13.61 15.81
C ASP A 355 -9.35 13.95 17.27
N TRP A 356 -8.23 13.42 17.77
CA TRP A 356 -7.78 13.71 19.14
C TRP A 356 -7.37 15.19 19.33
N ALA A 357 -6.96 15.87 18.25
CA ALA A 357 -6.58 17.28 18.28
C ALA A 357 -7.80 18.22 18.21
N LYS A 358 -8.91 17.74 17.62
CA LYS A 358 -10.21 18.43 17.59
C LYS A 358 -11.33 17.43 17.82
N PRO A 359 -11.62 17.09 19.09
CA PRO A 359 -12.63 16.10 19.45
C PRO A 359 -14.03 16.36 18.88
N SER A 360 -14.32 17.62 18.52
CA SER A 360 -15.58 18.09 17.97
C SER A 360 -15.69 18.04 16.45
N SER A 361 -14.59 17.82 15.71
CA SER A 361 -14.64 17.66 14.25
C SER A 361 -14.75 16.20 13.88
N THR A 362 -15.98 15.71 13.75
CA THR A 362 -16.23 14.37 13.21
C THR A 362 -15.94 14.37 11.72
N TYR A 363 -15.28 13.33 11.22
CA TYR A 363 -15.01 13.10 9.79
C TYR A 363 -16.31 12.95 8.93
N GLY A 364 -17.51 13.13 9.50
CA GLY A 364 -18.80 12.63 9.02
C GLY A 364 -19.88 13.64 8.62
N ASP A 365 -19.57 14.94 8.48
CA ASP A 365 -20.61 15.91 8.05
C ASP A 365 -20.96 15.82 6.56
N SER A 366 -20.12 15.17 5.74
CA SER A 366 -20.44 14.92 4.35
C SER A 366 -21.55 13.86 4.22
N ARG A 367 -22.68 14.24 3.61
CA ARG A 367 -23.78 13.33 3.26
C ARG A 367 -23.35 12.16 2.37
N TYR A 368 -22.23 12.32 1.65
CA TYR A 368 -21.69 11.29 0.76
C TYR A 368 -20.74 10.33 1.47
N PHE A 369 -20.10 10.77 2.57
CA PHE A 369 -19.21 9.93 3.36
C PHE A 369 -19.95 9.06 4.38
N ARG A 370 -21.07 9.56 4.94
CA ARG A 370 -21.85 8.82 5.97
C ARG A 370 -22.18 7.37 5.60
N PRO A 371 -22.65 7.04 4.38
CA PRO A 371 -22.91 5.65 4.01
C PRO A 371 -21.64 4.79 4.02
N VAL A 372 -20.49 5.37 3.67
CA VAL A 372 -19.19 4.67 3.71
C VAL A 372 -18.76 4.40 5.13
N GLN A 373 -18.95 5.37 6.02
CA GLN A 373 -18.66 5.22 7.43
C GLN A 373 -19.54 4.13 8.07
N GLN A 374 -20.84 4.11 7.77
CA GLN A 374 -21.76 3.05 8.25
C GLN A 374 -21.34 1.67 7.72
N LEU A 375 -20.98 1.58 6.44
CA LEU A 375 -20.46 0.34 5.87
C LEU A 375 -19.17 -0.10 6.57
N HIS A 376 -18.26 0.82 6.87
CA HIS A 376 -17.06 0.56 7.64
C HIS A 376 -17.39 0.03 9.03
N GLU A 377 -18.31 0.66 9.78
CA GLU A 377 -18.69 0.24 11.14
C GLU A 377 -19.23 -1.20 11.16
N VAL A 378 -19.99 -1.60 10.14
CA VAL A 378 -20.49 -2.98 9.99
C VAL A 378 -19.37 -3.97 9.65
N LEU A 379 -18.43 -3.57 8.79
CA LEU A 379 -17.41 -4.48 8.27
C LEU A 379 -16.14 -4.55 9.12
N GLN A 380 -15.79 -3.51 9.88
CA GLN A 380 -14.57 -3.43 10.69
C GLN A 380 -14.36 -4.62 11.65
N PRO A 381 -15.42 -5.17 12.30
CA PRO A 381 -15.26 -6.32 13.17
C PRO A 381 -14.94 -7.63 12.43
N THR A 382 -15.19 -7.69 11.12
CA THR A 382 -15.06 -8.91 10.31
C THR A 382 -13.61 -9.22 9.95
N VAL A 383 -13.37 -10.43 9.42
CA VAL A 383 -12.05 -10.87 8.92
C VAL A 383 -11.51 -10.01 7.78
N LEU A 384 -12.37 -9.24 7.10
CA LEU A 384 -11.99 -8.39 5.98
C LEU A 384 -11.01 -7.29 6.38
N PHE A 385 -11.13 -6.79 7.61
CA PHE A 385 -10.22 -5.81 8.22
C PHE A 385 -9.21 -6.48 9.17
N ARG A 386 -8.78 -7.71 8.82
CA ARG A 386 -7.67 -8.41 9.47
C ARG A 386 -6.51 -8.50 8.48
N PRO A 387 -5.34 -7.91 8.76
CA PRO A 387 -4.16 -8.03 7.91
C PRO A 387 -3.79 -9.49 7.59
N GLY A 388 -4.01 -10.40 8.54
CA GLY A 388 -3.76 -11.83 8.38
C GLY A 388 -4.50 -12.46 7.19
N LEU A 389 -5.76 -12.07 6.94
CA LEU A 389 -6.51 -12.54 5.77
C LEU A 389 -5.78 -12.18 4.47
N TRP A 390 -5.37 -10.91 4.36
CA TRP A 390 -4.71 -10.41 3.16
C TRP A 390 -3.34 -11.03 2.92
N VAL A 391 -2.59 -11.33 4.00
CA VAL A 391 -1.34 -12.10 3.90
C VAL A 391 -1.60 -13.52 3.39
N LEU A 392 -2.60 -14.22 3.93
CA LEU A 392 -2.95 -15.58 3.47
C LEU A 392 -3.38 -15.58 2.00
N LEU A 393 -4.21 -14.62 1.59
CA LEU A 393 -4.63 -14.45 0.21
C LEU A 393 -3.48 -14.08 -0.73
N ALA A 394 -2.52 -13.26 -0.27
CA ALA A 394 -1.29 -12.97 -1.01
C ALA A 394 -0.46 -14.24 -1.23
N ILE A 395 -0.24 -15.03 -0.18
CA ILE A 395 0.50 -16.31 -0.26
C ILE A 395 -0.19 -17.26 -1.24
N ALA A 396 -1.52 -17.43 -1.11
CA ALA A 396 -2.29 -18.30 -1.98
C ALA A 396 -2.21 -17.84 -3.46
N SER A 397 -2.37 -16.54 -3.72
CA SER A 397 -2.30 -15.97 -5.07
C SER A 397 -0.91 -16.11 -5.70
N GLY A 398 0.14 -15.90 -4.90
CA GLY A 398 1.53 -16.09 -5.32
C GLY A 398 1.85 -17.56 -5.61
N ALA A 399 1.48 -18.48 -4.72
CA ALA A 399 1.67 -19.92 -4.89
C ALA A 399 0.95 -20.45 -6.14
N PHE A 400 -0.29 -19.99 -6.36
CA PHE A 400 -1.07 -20.36 -7.54
C PHE A 400 -0.48 -19.83 -8.85
N SER A 401 0.14 -18.64 -8.82
CA SER A 401 0.75 -18.02 -9.99
C SER A 401 2.18 -18.51 -10.26
N TRP A 402 2.80 -19.20 -9.29
CA TRP A 402 4.18 -19.68 -9.34
C TRP A 402 4.54 -20.53 -10.56
N PRO A 403 3.68 -21.47 -11.02
CA PRO A 403 3.98 -22.25 -12.23
C PRO A 403 4.08 -21.38 -13.49
N ARG A 404 3.47 -20.19 -13.49
CA ARG A 404 3.45 -19.25 -14.61
C ARG A 404 4.37 -18.04 -14.41
N ARG A 405 5.29 -18.12 -13.45
CA ARG A 405 6.24 -17.04 -13.12
C ARG A 405 7.11 -16.60 -14.31
N GLU A 406 7.21 -17.40 -15.37
CA GLU A 406 7.96 -17.09 -16.60
C GLU A 406 7.18 -16.19 -17.58
N THR A 407 5.90 -15.94 -17.31
CA THR A 407 5.06 -14.99 -18.04
C THR A 407 5.03 -13.63 -17.34
N ALA A 408 4.73 -12.55 -18.06
CA ALA A 408 4.65 -11.21 -17.46
C ALA A 408 3.57 -11.10 -16.37
N ALA A 409 2.40 -11.71 -16.60
CA ALA A 409 1.31 -11.74 -15.62
C ALA A 409 1.66 -12.55 -14.37
N GLY A 410 2.31 -13.71 -14.53
CA GLY A 410 2.73 -14.53 -13.39
C GLY A 410 3.89 -13.90 -12.63
N ALA A 411 4.81 -13.23 -13.33
CA ALA A 411 5.88 -12.46 -12.72
C ALA A 411 5.33 -11.30 -11.88
N PHE A 412 4.34 -10.56 -12.40
CA PHE A 412 3.63 -9.52 -11.65
C PHE A 412 3.00 -10.10 -10.38
N ALA A 413 2.18 -11.15 -10.52
CA ALA A 413 1.47 -11.76 -9.39
C ALA A 413 2.43 -12.23 -8.29
N VAL A 414 3.43 -13.03 -8.64
CA VAL A 414 4.41 -13.58 -7.66
C VAL A 414 5.21 -12.47 -6.98
N SER A 415 5.67 -11.47 -7.74
CA SER A 415 6.53 -10.42 -7.19
C SER A 415 5.76 -9.46 -6.29
N VAL A 416 4.55 -9.06 -6.71
CA VAL A 416 3.68 -8.18 -5.93
C VAL A 416 3.24 -8.87 -4.64
N THR A 417 2.78 -10.12 -4.69
CA THR A 417 2.39 -10.85 -3.47
C THR A 417 3.58 -11.13 -2.56
N GLY A 418 4.74 -11.51 -3.12
CA GLY A 418 5.97 -11.69 -2.35
C GLY A 418 6.40 -10.42 -1.63
N CYS A 419 6.37 -9.29 -2.34
CA CYS A 419 6.62 -7.96 -1.77
C CYS A 419 5.62 -7.64 -0.64
N SER A 420 4.33 -7.83 -0.87
CA SER A 420 3.27 -7.62 0.12
C SER A 420 3.47 -8.43 1.40
N VAL A 421 3.79 -9.73 1.27
CA VAL A 421 4.00 -10.62 2.41
C VAL A 421 5.24 -10.19 3.19
N VAL A 422 6.38 -9.98 2.52
CA VAL A 422 7.62 -9.54 3.19
C VAL A 422 7.43 -8.19 3.90
N TYR A 423 6.70 -7.26 3.26
CA TYR A 423 6.39 -5.97 3.86
C TYR A 423 5.60 -6.12 5.17
N VAL A 424 4.52 -6.90 5.19
CA VAL A 424 3.71 -7.10 6.40
C VAL A 424 4.50 -7.87 7.47
N LEU A 425 5.26 -8.90 7.10
CA LEU A 425 6.06 -9.67 8.05
C LEU A 425 7.20 -8.85 8.68
N SER A 426 7.68 -7.79 8.02
CA SER A 426 8.69 -6.89 8.60
C SER A 426 8.22 -6.20 9.88
N PHE A 427 6.90 -6.04 10.08
CA PHE A 427 6.33 -5.46 11.28
C PHE A 427 6.54 -6.32 12.53
N PHE A 428 6.89 -7.60 12.38
CA PHE A 428 7.31 -8.40 13.54
C PHE A 428 8.49 -7.73 14.28
N PHE A 429 9.43 -7.12 13.55
CA PHE A 429 10.60 -6.44 14.13
C PHE A 429 10.47 -4.90 14.12
N LEU A 430 9.70 -4.33 13.20
CA LEU A 430 9.62 -2.88 13.00
C LEU A 430 8.29 -2.26 13.43
N GLY A 431 7.33 -3.08 13.85
CA GLY A 431 6.00 -2.64 14.23
C GLY A 431 5.99 -2.04 15.63
N VAL A 432 5.27 -0.93 15.76
CA VAL A 432 5.02 -0.22 17.02
C VAL A 432 3.53 0.08 17.24
N ALA A 433 2.70 -0.19 16.25
CA ALA A 433 1.25 -0.07 16.31
C ALA A 433 0.61 -1.08 15.35
N ALA A 434 -0.59 -1.55 15.70
CA ALA A 434 -1.31 -2.62 15.02
C ALA A 434 -2.38 -2.11 14.03
N ASP A 435 -2.38 -0.80 13.71
CA ASP A 435 -3.34 -0.19 12.79
C ASP A 435 -3.41 -0.90 11.44
N PHE A 436 -4.63 -1.09 10.93
CA PHE A 436 -4.84 -1.79 9.66
C PHE A 436 -4.17 -1.10 8.47
N ARG A 437 -3.96 0.23 8.53
CA ARG A 437 -3.30 1.02 7.48
C ARG A 437 -1.94 0.48 7.08
N TYR A 438 -1.23 -0.16 8.00
CA TYR A 438 0.08 -0.74 7.74
C TYR A 438 0.04 -1.95 6.80
N ALA A 439 -1.13 -2.58 6.62
CA ALA A 439 -1.34 -3.67 5.68
C ALA A 439 -1.90 -3.20 4.32
N TYR A 440 -2.08 -1.89 4.11
CA TYR A 440 -2.76 -1.36 2.93
C TYR A 440 -2.12 -1.79 1.60
N TRP A 441 -0.78 -1.74 1.51
CA TRP A 441 -0.06 -2.27 0.35
C TRP A 441 -0.37 -3.76 0.08
N CYS A 442 -0.49 -4.56 1.13
CA CYS A 442 -0.82 -5.98 1.01
C CYS A 442 -2.23 -6.19 0.42
N VAL A 443 -3.20 -5.35 0.82
CA VAL A 443 -4.55 -5.35 0.23
C VAL A 443 -4.48 -5.09 -1.27
N LEU A 444 -3.86 -3.98 -1.67
CA LEU A 444 -3.76 -3.59 -3.09
C LEU A 444 -3.01 -4.62 -3.93
N GLY A 445 -1.88 -5.11 -3.40
CA GLY A 445 -1.06 -6.10 -4.06
C GLY A 445 -1.80 -7.42 -4.26
N THR A 446 -2.56 -7.87 -3.26
CA THR A 446 -3.36 -9.11 -3.35
C THR A 446 -4.50 -8.98 -4.36
N LEU A 447 -5.26 -7.88 -4.32
CA LEU A 447 -6.37 -7.64 -5.27
C LEU A 447 -5.88 -7.64 -6.72
N THR A 448 -4.78 -6.93 -6.98
CA THR A 448 -4.23 -6.84 -8.34
C THR A 448 -3.53 -8.13 -8.78
N ALA A 449 -2.85 -8.83 -7.87
CA ALA A 449 -2.27 -10.14 -8.17
C ALA A 449 -3.33 -11.19 -8.49
N ALA A 450 -4.50 -11.15 -7.85
CA ALA A 450 -5.61 -12.05 -8.18
C ALA A 450 -6.10 -11.86 -9.63
N VAL A 451 -6.19 -10.62 -10.11
CA VAL A 451 -6.51 -10.33 -11.53
C VAL A 451 -5.43 -10.89 -12.46
N ALA A 452 -4.15 -10.67 -12.14
CA ALA A 452 -3.04 -11.18 -12.93
C ALA A 452 -2.98 -12.73 -12.95
N ALA A 453 -3.35 -13.37 -11.84
CA ALA A 453 -3.48 -14.83 -11.74
C ALA A 453 -4.58 -15.40 -12.65
N VAL A 454 -5.67 -14.64 -12.87
CA VAL A 454 -6.70 -15.01 -13.86
C VAL A 454 -6.19 -14.81 -15.29
N LEU A 455 -5.51 -13.69 -15.59
CA LEU A 455 -4.94 -13.43 -16.92
C LEU A 455 -3.98 -14.53 -17.37
N CYS A 456 -3.19 -15.04 -16.43
CA CYS A 456 -2.31 -16.18 -16.59
C CYS A 456 -3.02 -17.46 -17.09
N ARG A 457 -4.30 -17.68 -16.74
CA ARG A 457 -5.06 -18.87 -17.17
C ARG A 457 -5.61 -18.73 -18.57
N SER A 458 -6.10 -17.54 -18.93
CA SER A 458 -6.72 -17.29 -20.23
C SER A 458 -5.76 -17.42 -21.41
N ALA A 459 -4.45 -17.25 -21.18
CA ALA A 459 -3.42 -17.46 -22.19
C ALA A 459 -3.20 -18.93 -22.62
N VAL A 460 -3.86 -19.90 -21.96
CA VAL A 460 -3.73 -21.35 -22.24
C VAL A 460 -4.87 -21.90 -23.10
N ILE A 461 -5.92 -21.11 -23.38
CA ILE A 461 -7.13 -21.56 -24.10
C ILE A 461 -7.20 -21.01 -25.54
N LEU A 462 -6.13 -20.35 -26.01
CA LEU A 462 -5.89 -19.98 -27.41
C LEU A 462 -4.62 -20.69 -27.87
#